data_AF-A0A2T2T375-F1
#
_entry.id   AF-A0A2T2T375-F1
#
_cell.length_a   1.000
_cell.length_b   1.000
_cell.length_c   1.000
_cell.angle_alpha   90.00
_cell.angle_beta   90.00
_cell.angle_gamma   90.00
#
_symmetry.space_group_name_H-M   'P 1'
#
loop_
_entity.id
_entity.type
_entity.pdbx_description
1 polymer ?
#
loop_
_entity_poly.entity_id
_entity_poly.type
_entity_poly.pdbx_seq_one_letter_code
_entity_poly.pdbx_strand_id
1 'polypeptide(L)'
;MWFKSVGLVLCILLGVATEQPTKGQELACDVQIDRSQLSGSEFSFLGDLRRRVEEYINERNWTEDQFLSSEQITCSMQIVFLEALRPTEFRTRLIVTSRRPIYGTSQSTVVVRINDSEWQFEYSRGTSLRYDPNRYNPLTSVLDFYANIILGYDYDTFSELGGTPQFESARRIANEAKGTGDPGWSATSSDRNRRQLIDELLAKRHQPVRRAHYRYHRKGLDRFVKDPENARTEVIGLLESLQETSQYLSNSYSLDLFFATKYQELTALFLGGEQSNRAYNLLTQIDPGHSSEYNKLMNR
;
A
#
# COMPACT_ATOMS: atom_id res chain seq x y z
N MET A 1 57.49 59.57 -10.88
CA MET A 1 56.04 59.79 -11.08
C MET A 1 55.54 58.69 -12.01
N TRP A 2 54.87 57.65 -11.49
CA TRP A 2 53.40 57.54 -11.45
C TRP A 2 52.82 57.65 -12.87
N PHE A 3 52.28 56.61 -13.53
CA PHE A 3 51.21 55.70 -13.09
C PHE A 3 51.30 54.30 -13.72
N LYS A 4 50.94 53.29 -12.92
CA LYS A 4 50.51 51.94 -13.32
C LYS A 4 49.01 51.98 -13.60
N SER A 5 48.52 51.34 -14.67
CA SER A 5 47.10 50.92 -14.77
C SER A 5 46.96 49.67 -15.65
N VAL A 6 46.80 48.49 -15.02
CA VAL A 6 45.55 47.70 -14.96
C VAL A 6 45.39 46.74 -16.15
N GLY A 7 45.87 45.51 -15.95
CA GLY A 7 45.47 44.35 -16.75
C GLY A 7 44.14 43.82 -16.23
N LEU A 8 43.13 43.83 -17.10
CA LEU A 8 41.80 43.31 -16.83
C LEU A 8 41.82 41.78 -17.01
N VAL A 9 41.97 41.04 -15.91
CA VAL A 9 41.75 39.58 -15.91
C VAL A 9 40.25 39.35 -15.73
N LEU A 10 39.59 39.02 -16.84
CA LEU A 10 38.19 38.62 -16.87
C LEU A 10 38.08 37.16 -16.43
N CYS A 11 37.88 36.93 -15.12
CA CYS A 11 37.50 35.61 -14.59
C CYS A 11 36.05 35.30 -14.99
N ILE A 12 35.88 34.54 -16.07
CA ILE A 12 34.61 33.92 -16.44
C ILE A 12 34.36 32.79 -15.44
N LEU A 13 33.56 33.09 -14.41
CA LEU A 13 32.94 32.10 -13.53
C LEU A 13 31.91 31.33 -14.35
N LEU A 14 32.33 30.19 -14.91
CA LEU A 14 31.45 29.13 -15.38
C LEU A 14 30.71 28.56 -14.16
N GLY A 15 29.53 29.12 -13.88
CA GLY A 15 28.59 28.56 -12.93
C GLY A 15 28.12 27.20 -13.45
N VAL A 16 28.72 26.13 -12.93
CA VAL A 16 28.16 24.79 -13.03
C VAL A 16 26.86 24.82 -12.23
N ALA A 17 25.73 24.99 -12.93
CA ALA A 17 24.42 24.75 -12.35
C ALA A 17 24.38 23.26 -11.98
N THR A 18 24.63 22.95 -10.71
CA THR A 18 24.33 21.64 -10.18
C THR A 18 22.82 21.53 -10.16
N GLU A 19 22.26 20.80 -11.13
CA GLU A 19 20.90 20.33 -11.07
C GLU A 19 20.77 19.49 -9.80
N GLN A 20 20.32 20.11 -8.72
CA GLN A 20 19.93 19.38 -7.51
C GLN A 20 18.81 18.43 -7.96
N PRO A 21 18.93 17.11 -7.74
CA PRO A 21 17.83 16.21 -8.03
C PRO A 21 16.63 16.70 -7.25
N THR A 22 15.59 17.12 -7.97
CA THR A 22 14.30 17.47 -7.37
C THR A 22 13.82 16.23 -6.63
N LYS A 23 13.65 16.33 -5.32
CA LYS A 23 13.08 15.25 -4.50
C LYS A 23 11.73 14.86 -5.09
N GLY A 24 11.63 13.69 -5.72
CA GLY A 24 10.36 13.12 -6.11
C GLY A 24 9.65 12.64 -4.87
N GLN A 25 8.34 12.92 -4.80
CA GLN A 25 7.48 12.40 -3.74
C GLN A 25 7.26 10.91 -3.96
N GLU A 26 7.19 10.11 -2.89
CA GLU A 26 7.19 8.65 -3.01
C GLU A 26 5.86 8.09 -3.57
N LEU A 27 4.76 8.78 -3.28
CA LEU A 27 3.41 8.35 -3.61
C LEU A 27 2.80 9.19 -4.73
N ALA A 28 2.13 8.50 -5.65
CA ALA A 28 1.24 9.07 -6.65
C ALA A 28 -0.16 8.47 -6.46
N CYS A 29 -0.88 8.96 -5.45
CA CYS A 29 -2.21 8.47 -5.08
C CYS A 29 -3.34 9.31 -5.71
N ASP A 30 -4.26 8.66 -6.42
CA ASP A 30 -5.54 9.25 -6.81
C ASP A 30 -6.56 9.13 -5.67
N VAL A 31 -7.28 10.22 -5.35
CA VAL A 31 -8.28 10.23 -4.28
C VAL A 31 -9.67 10.41 -4.85
N GLN A 32 -10.58 9.52 -4.46
CA GLN A 32 -11.97 9.52 -4.88
C GLN A 32 -12.88 9.64 -3.66
N ILE A 33 -13.90 10.48 -3.77
CA ILE A 33 -14.93 10.64 -2.75
C ILE A 33 -16.28 10.24 -3.34
N ASP A 34 -16.87 9.22 -2.76
CA ASP A 34 -18.26 8.83 -3.01
C ASP A 34 -19.11 9.29 -1.82
N ARG A 35 -19.99 10.26 -2.09
CA ARG A 35 -20.97 10.77 -1.14
C ARG A 35 -22.41 10.50 -1.55
N SER A 36 -22.63 9.53 -2.44
CA SER A 36 -23.95 9.20 -2.99
C SER A 36 -24.98 8.81 -1.92
N GLN A 37 -24.53 8.30 -0.77
CA GLN A 37 -25.40 7.95 0.37
C GLN A 37 -25.74 9.15 1.26
N LEU A 38 -25.05 10.28 1.10
CA LEU A 38 -25.39 11.52 1.80
C LEU A 38 -26.34 12.36 0.95
N SER A 39 -27.50 12.68 1.51
CA SER A 39 -28.46 13.60 0.89
C SER A 39 -28.33 14.99 1.53
N GLY A 40 -28.59 16.06 0.77
CA GLY A 40 -28.55 17.43 1.29
C GLY A 40 -27.41 18.29 0.72
N SER A 41 -27.70 19.58 0.54
CA SER A 41 -26.77 20.58 -0.01
C SER A 41 -25.71 21.05 1.00
N GLU A 42 -25.98 20.83 2.29
CA GLU A 42 -25.11 21.11 3.42
C GLU A 42 -23.78 20.37 3.33
N PHE A 43 -23.72 19.20 2.68
CA PHE A 43 -22.50 18.41 2.50
C PHE A 43 -21.67 18.80 1.28
N SER A 44 -22.00 19.90 0.60
CA SER A 44 -21.27 20.40 -0.58
C SER A 44 -19.78 20.69 -0.29
N PHE A 45 -19.42 21.02 0.95
CA PHE A 45 -18.03 21.28 1.36
C PHE A 45 -17.12 20.05 1.29
N LEU A 46 -17.68 18.82 1.26
CA LEU A 46 -16.92 17.59 1.09
C LEU A 46 -16.23 17.50 -0.28
N GLY A 47 -16.66 18.32 -1.26
CA GLY A 47 -15.98 18.40 -2.56
C GLY A 47 -14.52 18.84 -2.45
N ASP A 48 -14.18 19.67 -1.46
CA ASP A 48 -12.80 20.13 -1.22
C ASP A 48 -11.95 19.08 -0.50
N LEU A 49 -12.58 18.12 0.21
CA LEU A 49 -11.85 17.09 0.95
C LEU A 49 -11.00 16.24 0.01
N ARG A 50 -11.50 15.92 -1.19
CA ARG A 50 -10.81 15.10 -2.19
C ARG A 50 -9.42 15.67 -2.47
N ARG A 51 -9.39 16.93 -2.91
CA ARG A 51 -8.16 17.65 -3.25
C ARG A 51 -7.23 17.76 -2.04
N ARG A 52 -7.77 18.06 -0.84
CA ARG A 52 -6.96 18.21 0.38
C ARG A 52 -6.29 16.91 0.80
N VAL A 53 -6.99 15.77 0.71
CA VAL A 53 -6.42 14.46 1.02
C VAL A 53 -5.37 14.08 -0.03
N GLU A 54 -5.64 14.37 -1.31
CA GLU A 54 -4.69 14.14 -2.40
C GLU A 54 -3.39 14.93 -2.21
N GLU A 55 -3.49 16.24 -1.93
CA GLU A 55 -2.36 17.11 -1.59
C GLU A 55 -1.62 16.59 -0.34
N TYR A 56 -2.35 16.23 0.71
CA TYR A 56 -1.76 15.75 1.96
C TYR A 56 -0.94 14.46 1.79
N ILE A 57 -1.41 13.53 0.96
CA ILE A 57 -0.71 12.26 0.71
C ILE A 57 0.47 12.44 -0.25
N ASN A 58 0.28 13.20 -1.34
CA ASN A 58 1.24 13.26 -2.44
C ASN A 58 2.32 14.35 -2.25
N GLU A 59 2.11 15.38 -1.43
CA GLU A 59 3.10 16.45 -1.24
C GLU A 59 3.97 16.25 0.02
N ARG A 60 3.69 15.21 0.80
CA ARG A 60 4.45 14.89 2.01
C ARG A 60 5.55 13.89 1.68
N ASN A 61 6.77 14.17 2.17
CA ASN A 61 7.83 13.16 2.19
C ASN A 61 7.55 12.14 3.30
N TRP A 62 7.41 10.87 2.94
CA TRP A 62 7.16 9.79 3.88
C TRP A 62 8.43 9.11 4.38
N THR A 63 9.50 9.22 3.59
CA THR A 63 10.79 8.57 3.78
C THR A 63 11.93 9.57 3.55
N GLU A 64 13.16 9.12 3.76
CA GLU A 64 14.36 9.87 3.34
C GLU A 64 14.90 9.39 1.98
N ASP A 65 14.24 8.39 1.38
CA ASP A 65 14.65 7.80 0.11
C ASP A 65 14.36 8.75 -1.06
N GLN A 66 15.18 8.65 -2.10
CA GLN A 66 15.04 9.50 -3.29
C GLN A 66 14.32 8.73 -4.38
N PHE A 67 13.14 9.21 -4.76
CA PHE A 67 12.34 8.62 -5.83
C PHE A 67 12.49 9.42 -7.12
N LEU A 68 12.73 8.70 -8.23
CA LEU A 68 12.47 9.25 -9.56
C LEU A 68 10.97 9.32 -9.82
N SER A 69 10.55 10.23 -10.70
CA SER A 69 9.12 10.33 -11.08
C SER A 69 8.56 9.01 -11.64
N SER A 70 9.39 8.19 -12.29
CA SER A 70 9.02 6.85 -12.79
C SER A 70 8.96 5.77 -11.71
N GLU A 71 9.49 6.04 -10.52
CA GLU A 71 9.56 5.10 -9.40
C GLU A 71 8.44 5.34 -8.37
N GLN A 72 7.66 6.41 -8.54
CA GLN A 72 6.56 6.73 -7.65
C GLN A 72 5.57 5.57 -7.56
N ILE A 73 5.18 5.25 -6.33
CA ILE A 73 4.23 4.18 -6.06
C ILE A 73 2.85 4.67 -6.46
N THR A 74 2.27 4.02 -7.46
CA THR A 74 0.92 4.34 -7.92
C THR A 74 -0.10 3.78 -6.95
N CYS A 75 -1.02 4.61 -6.47
CA CYS A 75 -2.02 4.22 -5.49
C CYS A 75 -3.37 4.89 -5.72
N SER A 76 -4.40 4.39 -5.05
CA SER A 76 -5.71 5.02 -5.02
C SER A 76 -6.36 4.87 -3.66
N MET A 77 -7.02 5.93 -3.18
CA MET A 77 -7.83 5.95 -1.96
C MET A 77 -9.26 6.36 -2.29
N GLN A 78 -10.20 5.42 -2.16
CA GLN A 78 -11.62 5.69 -2.35
C GLN A 78 -12.31 5.79 -0.98
N ILE A 79 -12.78 6.99 -0.65
CA ILE A 79 -13.53 7.28 0.57
C ILE A 79 -15.02 7.26 0.24
N VAL A 80 -15.72 6.27 0.79
CA VAL A 80 -17.17 6.11 0.62
C VAL A 80 -17.86 6.57 1.91
N PHE A 81 -18.58 7.67 1.84
CA PHE A 81 -19.41 8.15 2.95
C PHE A 81 -20.64 7.26 3.07
N LEU A 82 -20.83 6.65 4.24
CA LEU A 82 -21.95 5.77 4.54
C LEU A 82 -23.06 6.55 5.25
N GLU A 83 -22.69 7.39 6.21
CA GLU A 83 -23.62 8.12 7.06
C GLU A 83 -23.00 9.39 7.62
N ALA A 84 -23.81 10.43 7.82
CA ALA A 84 -23.48 11.59 8.63
C ALA A 84 -24.07 11.42 10.03
N LEU A 85 -23.21 11.14 11.02
CA LEU A 85 -23.61 10.99 12.42
C LEU A 85 -23.98 12.34 13.05
N ARG A 86 -23.30 13.39 12.58
CA ARG A 86 -23.56 14.81 12.87
C ARG A 86 -23.23 15.63 11.62
N PRO A 87 -23.56 16.93 11.55
CA PRO A 87 -23.27 17.75 10.37
C PRO A 87 -21.80 17.77 9.92
N THR A 88 -20.85 17.52 10.83
CA THR A 88 -19.41 17.46 10.56
C THR A 88 -18.78 16.11 10.89
N GLU A 89 -19.56 15.12 11.32
CA GLU A 89 -19.05 13.81 11.79
C GLU A 89 -19.59 12.69 10.90
N PHE A 90 -18.69 11.91 10.33
CA PHE A 90 -19.02 10.96 9.27
C PHE A 90 -18.55 9.56 9.59
N ARG A 91 -19.39 8.58 9.25
CA ARG A 91 -19.01 7.17 9.18
C ARG A 91 -18.76 6.83 7.72
N THR A 92 -17.57 6.30 7.45
CA THR A 92 -17.10 6.05 6.08
C THR A 92 -16.48 4.66 5.97
N ARG A 93 -16.28 4.24 4.72
CA ARG A 93 -15.47 3.08 4.35
C ARG A 93 -14.34 3.57 3.45
N LEU A 94 -13.13 3.10 3.69
CA LEU A 94 -11.95 3.45 2.89
C LEU A 94 -11.45 2.22 2.12
N ILE A 95 -11.26 2.36 0.82
CA ILE A 95 -10.63 1.35 -0.03
C ILE A 95 -9.29 1.88 -0.49
N VAL A 96 -8.22 1.19 -0.11
CA VAL A 96 -6.83 1.55 -0.46
C VAL A 96 -6.28 0.51 -1.41
N THR A 97 -5.74 0.95 -2.55
CA THR A 97 -5.08 0.06 -3.51
C THR A 97 -3.71 0.63 -3.86
N SER A 98 -2.68 -0.20 -3.91
CA SER A 98 -1.39 0.16 -4.49
C SER A 98 -1.00 -0.76 -5.64
N ARG A 99 -0.19 -0.23 -6.54
CA ARG A 99 0.28 -0.90 -7.75
C ARG A 99 1.76 -0.65 -7.96
N ARG A 100 2.43 -1.66 -8.52
CA ARG A 100 3.80 -1.54 -9.03
C ARG A 100 3.88 -2.01 -10.48
N PRO A 101 4.80 -1.46 -11.28
CA PRO A 101 5.08 -1.99 -12.62
C PRO A 101 5.64 -3.41 -12.54
N ILE A 102 5.33 -4.24 -13.54
CA ILE A 102 5.93 -5.56 -13.72
C ILE A 102 7.18 -5.40 -14.56
N TYR A 103 8.34 -5.80 -14.03
CA TYR A 103 9.62 -5.56 -14.68
C TYR A 103 9.68 -6.17 -16.09
N GLY A 104 10.13 -5.37 -17.06
CA GLY A 104 10.25 -5.80 -18.46
C GLY A 104 8.92 -5.84 -19.22
N THR A 105 7.84 -5.25 -18.70
CA THR A 105 6.54 -5.14 -19.37
C THR A 105 5.96 -3.73 -19.28
N SER A 106 4.93 -3.46 -20.08
CA SER A 106 4.09 -2.25 -19.94
C SER A 106 2.95 -2.43 -18.93
N GLN A 107 2.86 -3.57 -18.26
CA GLN A 107 1.77 -3.92 -17.36
C GLN A 107 2.15 -3.57 -15.91
N SER A 108 1.13 -3.42 -15.07
CA SER A 108 1.28 -3.25 -13.62
C SER A 108 0.47 -4.31 -12.88
N THR A 109 0.83 -4.56 -11.63
CA THR A 109 0.15 -5.49 -10.74
C THR A 109 -0.30 -4.77 -9.48
N VAL A 110 -1.44 -5.20 -8.92
CA VAL A 110 -1.90 -4.71 -7.62
C VAL A 110 -1.04 -5.34 -6.54
N VAL A 111 -0.33 -4.54 -5.75
CA VAL A 111 0.49 -5.05 -4.64
C VAL A 111 -0.39 -5.41 -3.45
N VAL A 112 -1.34 -4.53 -3.11
CA VAL A 112 -2.30 -4.75 -2.04
C VAL A 112 -3.59 -3.99 -2.32
N ARG A 113 -4.73 -4.57 -1.91
CA ARG A 113 -6.04 -3.90 -1.88
C ARG A 113 -6.74 -4.10 -0.53
N ILE A 114 -6.80 -3.06 0.28
CA ILE A 114 -7.39 -3.09 1.63
C ILE A 114 -8.75 -2.41 1.60
N ASN A 115 -9.72 -3.02 2.29
CA ASN A 115 -11.03 -2.43 2.57
C ASN A 115 -11.14 -2.19 4.08
N ASP A 116 -10.99 -0.94 4.50
CA ASP A 116 -11.31 -0.50 5.86
C ASP A 116 -12.82 -0.25 5.95
N SER A 117 -13.53 -1.21 6.53
CA SER A 117 -15.00 -1.19 6.58
C SER A 117 -15.57 -0.07 7.43
N GLU A 118 -14.80 0.44 8.39
CA GLU A 118 -15.27 1.43 9.34
C GLU A 118 -14.18 2.44 9.69
N TRP A 119 -14.36 3.64 9.16
CA TRP A 119 -13.55 4.80 9.46
C TRP A 119 -14.44 6.00 9.79
N GLN A 120 -14.39 6.43 11.05
CA GLN A 120 -15.15 7.57 11.53
C GLN A 120 -14.22 8.76 11.78
N PHE A 121 -14.60 9.92 11.27
CA PHE A 121 -13.84 11.16 11.50
C PHE A 121 -14.73 12.39 11.45
N GLU A 122 -14.24 13.47 12.06
CA GLU A 122 -14.82 14.80 11.93
C GLU A 122 -14.14 15.57 10.80
N TYR A 123 -14.93 16.26 9.98
CA TYR A 123 -14.44 17.18 8.96
C TYR A 123 -15.41 18.34 8.76
N SER A 124 -14.87 19.56 8.75
CA SER A 124 -15.64 20.79 8.56
C SER A 124 -15.01 21.67 7.47
N ARG A 125 -15.78 22.65 6.98
CA ARG A 125 -15.27 23.58 5.97
C ARG A 125 -14.05 24.32 6.51
N GLY A 126 -12.95 24.28 5.76
CA GLY A 126 -11.71 24.95 6.13
C GLY A 126 -10.81 24.17 7.09
N THR A 127 -11.15 22.91 7.43
CA THR A 127 -10.23 22.05 8.19
C THR A 127 -8.88 21.95 7.48
N SER A 128 -7.81 22.31 8.19
CA SER A 128 -6.43 22.11 7.75
C SER A 128 -5.99 20.70 8.11
N LEU A 129 -5.55 19.92 7.12
CA LEU A 129 -4.89 18.64 7.37
C LEU A 129 -3.45 18.94 7.80
N ARG A 130 -3.03 18.41 8.95
CA ARG A 130 -1.69 18.61 9.49
C ARG A 130 -1.15 17.27 9.98
N TYR A 131 0.08 16.99 9.60
CA TYR A 131 0.81 15.83 10.07
C TYR A 131 1.31 16.07 11.49
N ASP A 132 0.96 15.17 12.41
CA ASP A 132 1.48 15.15 13.78
C ASP A 132 1.67 13.70 14.21
N PRO A 133 2.91 13.18 14.25
CA PRO A 133 3.15 11.78 14.60
C PRO A 133 2.93 11.49 16.09
N ASN A 134 2.81 12.52 16.92
CA ASN A 134 2.70 12.39 18.37
C ASN A 134 1.27 12.60 18.87
N ARG A 135 0.32 12.81 17.96
CA ARG A 135 -1.07 13.05 18.32
C ARG A 135 -2.01 12.38 17.34
N TYR A 136 -2.87 11.52 17.87
CA TYR A 136 -3.93 10.92 17.06
C TYR A 136 -4.94 11.95 16.58
N ASN A 137 -5.19 11.95 15.27
CA ASN A 137 -6.30 12.64 14.61
C ASN A 137 -7.06 11.63 13.75
N PRO A 138 -8.39 11.45 13.94
CA PRO A 138 -9.15 10.44 13.22
C PRO A 138 -9.07 10.52 11.69
N LEU A 139 -8.85 11.70 11.11
CA LEU A 139 -8.69 11.85 9.66
C LEU A 139 -7.24 11.63 9.24
N THR A 140 -6.31 12.46 9.73
CA THR A 140 -4.93 12.42 9.21
C THR A 140 -4.15 11.21 9.68
N SER A 141 -4.34 10.71 10.90
CA SER A 141 -3.61 9.51 11.36
C SER A 141 -3.99 8.25 10.59
N VAL A 142 -5.24 8.12 10.14
CA VAL A 142 -5.65 6.99 9.29
C VAL A 142 -5.03 7.08 7.90
N LEU A 143 -4.98 8.28 7.32
CA LEU A 143 -4.27 8.54 6.08
C LEU A 143 -2.76 8.24 6.21
N ASP A 144 -2.15 8.68 7.30
CA ASP A 144 -0.74 8.41 7.61
C ASP A 144 -0.47 6.91 7.74
N PHE A 145 -1.38 6.18 8.39
CA PHE A 145 -1.28 4.73 8.52
C PHE A 145 -1.28 4.07 7.15
N TYR A 146 -2.22 4.41 6.27
CA TYR A 146 -2.31 3.79 4.96
C TYR A 146 -1.17 4.17 4.02
N ALA A 147 -0.63 5.39 4.10
CA ALA A 147 0.59 5.74 3.38
C ALA A 147 1.77 4.84 3.79
N ASN A 148 1.98 4.64 5.10
CA ASN A 148 3.01 3.73 5.61
C ASN A 148 2.76 2.26 5.25
N ILE A 149 1.50 1.82 5.23
CA ILE A 149 1.14 0.46 4.77
C ILE A 149 1.48 0.27 3.29
N ILE A 150 1.14 1.24 2.43
CA ILE A 150 1.45 1.20 0.99
C ILE A 150 2.97 1.08 0.79
N LEU A 151 3.75 1.95 1.43
CA LEU A 151 5.22 1.95 1.33
C LEU A 151 5.82 0.64 1.85
N GLY A 152 5.33 0.16 3.00
CA GLY A 152 5.81 -1.08 3.59
C GLY A 152 5.59 -2.29 2.66
N TYR A 153 4.40 -2.40 2.07
CA TYR A 153 4.12 -3.47 1.12
C TYR A 153 4.94 -3.34 -0.16
N ASP A 154 5.12 -2.12 -0.68
CA ASP A 154 5.95 -1.89 -1.86
C ASP A 154 7.40 -2.33 -1.62
N TYR A 155 8.00 -1.93 -0.50
CA TYR A 155 9.38 -2.28 -0.16
C TYR A 155 9.57 -3.79 0.05
N ASP A 156 8.57 -4.45 0.62
CA ASP A 156 8.51 -5.92 0.73
C ASP A 156 8.43 -6.61 -0.64
N THR A 157 7.96 -5.94 -1.69
CA THR A 157 8.03 -6.49 -3.05
C THR A 157 9.44 -6.45 -3.63
N PHE A 158 10.30 -5.51 -3.20
CA PHE A 158 11.66 -5.36 -3.75
C PHE A 158 12.75 -6.03 -2.91
N SER A 159 12.50 -6.25 -1.62
CA SER A 159 13.44 -6.92 -0.71
C SER A 159 12.71 -7.68 0.39
N GLU A 160 13.31 -8.79 0.86
CA GLU A 160 12.72 -9.55 1.96
C GLU A 160 12.63 -8.69 3.24
N LEU A 161 11.41 -8.46 3.72
CA LEU A 161 11.12 -7.68 4.93
C LEU A 161 11.55 -6.19 4.83
N GLY A 162 11.78 -5.67 3.63
CA GLY A 162 12.20 -4.28 3.39
C GLY A 162 11.25 -3.23 3.96
N GLY A 163 9.96 -3.53 4.03
CA GLY A 163 8.92 -2.63 4.53
C GLY A 163 8.90 -2.41 6.04
N THR A 164 9.79 -3.08 6.79
CA THR A 164 9.76 -3.06 8.26
C THR A 164 9.79 -1.64 8.86
N PRO A 165 10.64 -0.70 8.40
CA PRO A 165 10.63 0.67 8.94
C PRO A 165 9.27 1.37 8.80
N GLN A 166 8.56 1.13 7.70
CA GLN A 166 7.26 1.76 7.45
C GLN A 166 6.13 1.09 8.24
N PHE A 167 6.17 -0.24 8.37
CA PHE A 167 5.27 -0.92 9.29
C PHE A 167 5.50 -0.50 10.74
N GLU A 168 6.74 -0.22 11.15
CA GLU A 168 7.02 0.34 12.48
C GLU A 168 6.42 1.74 12.65
N SER A 169 6.48 2.59 11.62
CA SER A 169 5.79 3.88 11.59
C SER A 169 4.27 3.74 11.72
N ALA A 170 3.66 2.81 10.96
CA ALA A 170 2.24 2.49 11.08
C ALA A 170 1.87 1.95 12.48
N ARG A 171 2.74 1.16 13.11
CA ARG A 171 2.52 0.67 14.48
C ARG A 171 2.55 1.80 15.50
N ARG A 172 3.41 2.81 15.34
CA ARG A 172 3.41 4.00 16.22
C ARG A 172 2.06 4.71 16.16
N ILE A 173 1.50 4.92 14.97
CA ILE A 173 0.16 5.50 14.81
C ILE A 173 -0.89 4.66 15.53
N ALA A 174 -0.87 3.34 15.36
CA ALA A 174 -1.78 2.43 16.05
C ALA A 174 -1.62 2.45 17.58
N ASN A 175 -0.45 2.85 18.10
CA ASN A 175 -0.23 3.02 19.53
C ASN A 175 -0.78 4.35 20.04
N GLU A 176 -0.61 5.45 19.28
CA GLU A 176 -1.20 6.76 19.61
C GLU A 176 -2.74 6.72 19.59
N ALA A 177 -3.31 5.84 18.77
CA ALA A 177 -4.76 5.69 18.69
C ALA A 177 -5.38 4.86 19.82
N LYS A 178 -4.57 4.28 20.73
CA LYS A 178 -5.08 3.47 21.84
C LYS A 178 -5.96 4.30 22.78
N GLY A 179 -7.09 3.72 23.18
CA GLY A 179 -8.02 4.38 24.12
C GLY A 179 -8.87 5.50 23.51
N THR A 180 -8.75 5.78 22.22
CA THR A 180 -9.57 6.78 21.51
C THR A 180 -11.02 6.33 21.30
N GLY A 181 -11.30 5.03 21.42
CA GLY A 181 -12.59 4.44 21.14
C GLY A 181 -12.85 4.15 19.66
N ASP A 182 -11.90 4.44 18.75
CA ASP A 182 -12.03 4.09 17.33
C ASP A 182 -11.93 2.55 17.14
N PRO A 183 -12.99 1.91 16.60
CA PRO A 183 -13.08 0.46 16.48
C PRO A 183 -12.02 -0.13 15.54
N GLY A 184 -11.51 0.66 14.58
CA GLY A 184 -10.46 0.23 13.66
C GLY A 184 -9.12 -0.04 14.34
N TRP A 185 -8.92 0.49 15.55
CA TRP A 185 -7.73 0.25 16.38
C TRP A 185 -7.94 -0.74 17.52
N SER A 186 -9.15 -1.28 17.66
CA SER A 186 -9.51 -2.16 18.77
C SER A 186 -8.73 -3.49 18.70
N ALA A 187 -8.05 -3.83 19.79
CA ALA A 187 -7.37 -5.13 19.92
C ALA A 187 -8.33 -6.28 20.30
N THR A 188 -9.56 -5.96 20.66
CA THR A 188 -10.57 -6.93 21.12
C THR A 188 -11.71 -7.13 20.12
N SER A 189 -11.65 -6.46 18.96
CA SER A 189 -12.61 -6.69 17.90
C SER A 189 -12.46 -8.11 17.35
N SER A 190 -13.60 -8.76 17.06
CA SER A 190 -13.63 -9.99 16.26
C SER A 190 -13.39 -9.73 14.77
N ASP A 191 -13.55 -8.48 14.34
CA ASP A 191 -13.47 -8.09 12.95
C ASP A 191 -12.05 -7.69 12.56
N ARG A 192 -11.71 -7.95 11.29
CA ARG A 192 -10.43 -7.54 10.70
C ARG A 192 -10.34 -6.04 10.68
N ASN A 193 -9.28 -5.50 11.27
CA ASN A 193 -9.09 -4.06 11.38
C ASN A 193 -7.63 -3.64 11.21
N ARG A 194 -7.40 -2.31 11.25
CA ARG A 194 -6.07 -1.71 11.11
C ARG A 194 -5.09 -2.23 12.16
N ARG A 195 -5.55 -2.41 13.41
CA ARG A 195 -4.72 -2.94 14.51
C ARG A 195 -4.27 -4.37 14.26
N GLN A 196 -5.18 -5.27 13.90
CA GLN A 196 -4.85 -6.66 13.60
C GLN A 196 -3.83 -6.73 12.46
N LEU A 197 -4.07 -6.00 11.36
CA LEU A 197 -3.18 -6.00 10.20
C LEU A 197 -1.75 -5.64 10.59
N ILE A 198 -1.56 -4.55 11.34
CA ILE A 198 -0.22 -4.08 11.67
C ILE A 198 0.49 -4.95 12.71
N ASP A 199 -0.25 -5.51 13.67
CA ASP A 199 0.30 -6.45 14.64
C ASP A 199 0.76 -7.74 13.95
N GLU A 200 0.00 -8.23 12.97
CA GLU A 200 0.40 -9.37 12.15
C GLU A 200 1.64 -9.06 11.30
N LEU A 201 1.68 -7.94 10.57
CA LEU A 201 2.81 -7.56 9.72
C LEU A 201 4.16 -7.46 10.46
N LEU A 202 4.14 -7.16 11.75
CA LEU A 202 5.35 -7.07 12.57
C LEU A 202 5.62 -8.33 13.40
N ALA A 203 4.67 -9.27 13.47
CA ALA A 203 4.84 -10.51 14.22
C ALA A 203 5.78 -11.48 13.49
N LYS A 204 6.76 -12.03 14.22
CA LYS A 204 7.75 -12.99 13.67
C LYS A 204 7.08 -14.18 12.96
N ARG A 205 5.97 -14.68 13.51
CA ARG A 205 5.22 -15.82 12.93
C ARG A 205 4.56 -15.51 11.57
N HIS A 206 4.38 -14.24 11.21
CA HIS A 206 3.84 -13.81 9.91
C HIS A 206 4.93 -13.38 8.92
N GLN A 207 6.22 -13.43 9.29
CA GLN A 207 7.32 -13.13 8.36
C GLN A 207 7.27 -13.95 7.06
N PRO A 208 6.86 -15.23 7.05
CA PRO A 208 6.71 -15.97 5.79
C PRO A 208 5.74 -15.29 4.81
N VAL A 209 4.63 -14.71 5.30
CA VAL A 209 3.66 -13.97 4.47
C VAL A 209 4.32 -12.75 3.86
N ARG A 210 5.09 -11.98 4.63
CA ARG A 210 5.82 -10.82 4.13
C ARG A 210 6.89 -11.18 3.10
N ARG A 211 7.65 -12.26 3.34
CA ARG A 211 8.62 -12.79 2.36
C ARG A 211 7.94 -13.29 1.08
N ALA A 212 6.69 -13.72 1.16
CA ALA A 212 5.91 -14.11 -0.01
C ALA A 212 5.70 -12.93 -0.97
N HIS A 213 5.58 -11.69 -0.49
CA HIS A 213 5.53 -10.51 -1.36
C HIS A 213 6.79 -10.39 -2.22
N TYR A 214 7.98 -10.49 -1.64
CA TYR A 214 9.25 -10.45 -2.39
C TYR A 214 9.36 -11.60 -3.40
N ARG A 215 9.16 -12.84 -2.93
CA ARG A 215 9.31 -14.03 -3.76
C ARG A 215 8.29 -14.04 -4.91
N TYR A 216 7.03 -13.71 -4.65
CA TYR A 216 6.01 -13.65 -5.68
C TYR A 216 6.33 -12.59 -6.74
N HIS A 217 6.64 -11.36 -6.33
CA HIS A 217 6.82 -10.25 -7.25
C HIS A 217 8.15 -10.34 -8.01
N ARG A 218 9.29 -10.60 -7.34
CA ARG A 218 10.63 -10.58 -7.97
C ARG A 218 11.01 -11.90 -8.61
N LYS A 219 10.71 -13.02 -7.94
CA LYS A 219 11.12 -14.36 -8.41
C LYS A 219 10.03 -15.06 -9.24
N GLY A 220 8.77 -14.72 -9.01
CA GLY A 220 7.65 -15.14 -9.83
C GLY A 220 7.42 -14.18 -10.99
N LEU A 221 6.69 -13.09 -10.73
CA LEU A 221 6.11 -12.23 -11.75
C LEU A 221 7.15 -11.51 -12.63
N ASP A 222 8.13 -10.82 -12.04
CA ASP A 222 9.17 -10.09 -12.77
C ASP A 222 10.10 -11.03 -13.56
N ARG A 223 10.24 -12.29 -13.10
CA ARG A 223 11.04 -13.33 -13.78
C ARG A 223 10.26 -14.02 -14.90
N PHE A 224 8.93 -14.08 -14.79
CA PHE A 224 8.06 -14.83 -15.68
C PHE A 224 8.26 -14.46 -17.16
N VAL A 225 8.53 -13.17 -17.44
CA VAL A 225 8.80 -12.69 -18.81
C VAL A 225 9.99 -13.38 -19.46
N LYS A 226 11.03 -13.71 -18.68
CA LYS A 226 12.27 -14.29 -19.18
C LYS A 226 12.30 -15.82 -19.07
N ASP A 227 11.72 -16.36 -18.01
CA ASP A 227 11.82 -17.78 -17.64
C ASP A 227 10.54 -18.25 -16.93
N PRO A 228 9.46 -18.56 -17.69
CA PRO A 228 8.17 -18.93 -17.12
C PRO A 228 8.20 -20.21 -16.27
N GLU A 229 8.99 -21.22 -16.67
CA GLU A 229 9.06 -22.50 -15.95
C GLU A 229 9.73 -22.35 -14.59
N ASN A 230 10.84 -21.62 -14.52
CA ASN A 230 11.47 -21.33 -13.24
C ASN A 230 10.59 -20.42 -12.37
N ALA A 231 9.96 -19.41 -12.94
CA ALA A 231 9.03 -18.55 -12.22
C ALA A 231 7.87 -19.35 -11.60
N ARG A 232 7.27 -20.29 -12.34
CA ARG A 232 6.25 -21.21 -11.80
C ARG A 232 6.80 -22.08 -10.67
N THR A 233 8.02 -22.61 -10.82
CA THR A 233 8.68 -23.40 -9.79
C THR A 233 8.90 -22.60 -8.50
N GLU A 234 9.37 -21.35 -8.61
CA GLU A 234 9.53 -20.44 -7.47
C GLU A 234 8.20 -20.13 -6.78
N VAL A 235 7.13 -19.91 -7.55
CA VAL A 235 5.80 -19.65 -7.01
C VAL A 235 5.20 -20.90 -6.34
N ILE A 236 5.43 -22.10 -6.87
CA ILE A 236 5.04 -23.35 -6.17
C ILE A 236 5.74 -23.45 -4.81
N GLY A 237 7.07 -23.24 -4.76
CA GLY A 237 7.79 -23.27 -3.49
C GLY A 237 7.41 -22.12 -2.52
N LEU A 238 6.81 -21.04 -3.02
CA LEU A 238 6.17 -20.02 -2.19
C LEU A 238 4.84 -20.52 -1.63
N LEU A 239 3.99 -21.14 -2.46
CA LEU A 239 2.69 -21.64 -2.04
C LEU A 239 2.82 -22.76 -1.00
N GLU A 240 3.83 -23.62 -1.12
CA GLU A 240 4.16 -24.64 -0.11
C GLU A 240 4.57 -24.01 1.23
N SER A 241 5.41 -22.98 1.19
CA SER A 241 5.78 -22.24 2.40
C SER A 241 4.58 -21.54 3.04
N LEU A 242 3.66 -21.01 2.24
CA LEU A 242 2.40 -20.43 2.73
C LEU A 242 1.45 -21.49 3.28
N GLN A 243 1.42 -22.70 2.71
CA GLN A 243 0.65 -23.83 3.24
C GLN A 243 1.15 -24.29 4.60
N GLU A 244 2.46 -24.40 4.79
CA GLU A 244 3.04 -24.66 6.12
C GLU A 244 2.68 -23.54 7.09
N THR A 245 2.73 -22.29 6.62
CA THR A 245 2.41 -21.10 7.42
C THR A 245 0.94 -21.07 7.84
N SER A 246 0.02 -21.42 6.95
CA SER A 246 -1.42 -21.38 7.21
C SER A 246 -1.84 -22.40 8.28
N GLN A 247 -1.07 -23.47 8.49
CA GLN A 247 -1.40 -24.50 9.50
C GLN A 247 -1.36 -23.98 10.95
N TYR A 248 -0.56 -22.95 11.23
CA TYR A 248 -0.43 -22.38 12.57
C TYR A 248 -0.92 -20.92 12.66
N LEU A 249 -1.36 -20.33 11.56
CA LEU A 249 -1.96 -19.01 11.51
C LEU A 249 -3.49 -19.10 11.48
N SER A 250 -4.13 -19.00 12.64
CA SER A 250 -5.59 -18.88 12.72
C SER A 250 -6.06 -17.46 12.37
N ASN A 251 -7.04 -17.33 11.46
CA ASN A 251 -7.68 -16.05 11.07
C ASN A 251 -6.67 -14.93 10.70
N SER A 252 -5.66 -15.25 9.90
CA SER A 252 -4.58 -14.33 9.53
C SER A 252 -5.01 -13.34 8.46
N TYR A 253 -5.27 -12.10 8.85
CA TYR A 253 -5.70 -11.05 7.94
C TYR A 253 -4.65 -10.77 6.85
N SER A 254 -3.37 -10.70 7.21
CA SER A 254 -2.26 -10.49 6.28
C SER A 254 -2.15 -11.58 5.21
N LEU A 255 -2.43 -12.84 5.56
CA LEU A 255 -2.42 -13.96 4.62
C LEU A 255 -3.62 -13.87 3.67
N ASP A 256 -4.81 -13.62 4.21
CA ASP A 256 -6.02 -13.49 3.41
C ASP A 256 -5.95 -12.29 2.46
N LEU A 257 -5.30 -11.20 2.87
CA LEU A 257 -5.08 -10.02 2.06
C LEU A 257 -4.14 -10.31 0.88
N PHE A 258 -3.10 -11.13 1.07
CA PHE A 258 -2.25 -11.60 -0.02
C PHE A 258 -3.07 -12.36 -1.07
N PHE A 259 -3.86 -13.35 -0.65
CA PHE A 259 -4.66 -14.15 -1.58
C PHE A 259 -5.80 -13.36 -2.22
N ALA A 260 -6.54 -12.55 -1.47
CA ALA A 260 -7.58 -11.67 -2.01
C ALA A 260 -7.04 -10.70 -3.07
N THR A 261 -5.76 -10.33 -2.98
CA THR A 261 -5.10 -9.50 -3.99
C THR A 261 -4.62 -10.32 -5.19
N LYS A 262 -4.16 -11.56 -4.98
CA LYS A 262 -3.38 -12.33 -5.97
C LYS A 262 -4.08 -13.53 -6.59
N TYR A 263 -5.26 -13.93 -6.13
CA TYR A 263 -5.92 -15.17 -6.57
C TYR A 263 -6.08 -15.29 -8.10
N GLN A 264 -6.44 -14.20 -8.79
CA GLN A 264 -6.59 -14.20 -10.25
C GLN A 264 -5.22 -14.29 -10.96
N GLU A 265 -4.23 -13.55 -10.49
CA GLU A 265 -2.87 -13.58 -11.06
C GLU A 265 -2.21 -14.94 -10.84
N LEU A 266 -2.39 -15.55 -9.65
CA LEU A 266 -1.94 -16.91 -9.34
C LEU A 266 -2.58 -17.94 -10.27
N THR A 267 -3.90 -17.83 -10.49
CA THR A 267 -4.62 -18.70 -11.44
C THR A 267 -4.08 -18.53 -12.85
N ALA A 268 -3.94 -17.30 -13.33
CA ALA A 268 -3.43 -17.01 -14.67
C ALA A 268 -1.98 -17.51 -14.87
N LEU A 269 -1.14 -17.42 -13.85
CA LEU A 269 0.27 -17.83 -13.89
C LEU A 269 0.43 -19.34 -14.15
N PHE A 270 -0.47 -20.17 -13.62
CA PHE A 270 -0.42 -21.62 -13.73
C PHE A 270 -1.32 -22.22 -14.82
N LEU A 271 -2.23 -21.43 -15.39
CA LEU A 271 -3.17 -21.90 -16.40
C LEU A 271 -2.45 -22.54 -17.60
N GLY A 272 -2.80 -23.80 -17.88
CA GLY A 272 -2.23 -24.58 -18.99
C GLY A 272 -0.76 -25.03 -18.80
N GLY A 273 -0.14 -24.75 -17.65
CA GLY A 273 1.23 -25.18 -17.34
C GLY A 273 1.31 -26.58 -16.72
N GLU A 274 2.49 -27.20 -16.73
CA GLU A 274 2.70 -28.54 -16.15
C GLU A 274 2.38 -28.59 -14.64
N GLN A 275 2.60 -27.49 -13.93
CA GLN A 275 2.35 -27.37 -12.49
C GLN A 275 0.87 -27.04 -12.14
N SER A 276 -0.04 -26.96 -13.11
CA SER A 276 -1.44 -26.52 -12.90
C SER A 276 -2.17 -27.33 -11.82
N ASN A 277 -2.09 -28.66 -11.87
CA ASN A 277 -2.73 -29.54 -10.87
C ASN A 277 -2.15 -29.34 -9.46
N ARG A 278 -0.83 -29.15 -9.35
CA ARG A 278 -0.16 -28.93 -8.06
C ARG A 278 -0.54 -27.59 -7.46
N ALA A 279 -0.56 -26.54 -8.28
CA ALA A 279 -1.01 -25.21 -7.88
C ALA A 279 -2.47 -25.25 -7.41
N TYR A 280 -3.36 -25.91 -8.16
CA TYR A 280 -4.76 -26.09 -7.79
C TYR A 280 -4.91 -26.72 -6.39
N ASN A 281 -4.20 -27.81 -6.11
CA ASN A 281 -4.28 -28.49 -4.81
C ASN A 281 -3.79 -27.59 -3.66
N LEU A 282 -2.69 -26.85 -3.86
CA LEU A 282 -2.17 -25.94 -2.84
C LEU A 282 -3.13 -24.77 -2.60
N LEU A 283 -3.58 -24.10 -3.66
CA LEU A 283 -4.42 -22.91 -3.60
C LEU A 283 -5.79 -23.20 -2.97
N THR A 284 -6.44 -24.31 -3.33
CA THR A 284 -7.74 -24.69 -2.74
C THR A 284 -7.63 -25.10 -1.27
N GLN A 285 -6.47 -25.55 -0.82
CA GLN A 285 -6.24 -25.88 0.59
C GLN A 285 -5.98 -24.64 1.45
N ILE A 286 -5.19 -23.69 0.95
CA ILE A 286 -4.73 -22.52 1.73
C ILE A 286 -5.65 -21.31 1.57
N ASP A 287 -6.39 -21.24 0.46
CA ASP A 287 -7.31 -20.16 0.13
C ASP A 287 -8.63 -20.71 -0.46
N PRO A 288 -9.40 -21.46 0.35
CA PRO A 288 -10.63 -22.08 -0.12
C PRO A 288 -11.68 -21.05 -0.60
N GLY A 289 -11.62 -19.81 -0.12
CA GLY A 289 -12.55 -18.73 -0.47
C GLY A 289 -12.55 -18.37 -1.95
N HIS A 290 -11.45 -18.63 -2.68
CA HIS A 290 -11.33 -18.35 -4.11
C HIS A 290 -11.32 -19.61 -4.99
N SER A 291 -11.76 -20.76 -4.47
CA SER A 291 -11.76 -22.05 -5.18
C SER A 291 -12.47 -22.00 -6.55
N SER A 292 -13.52 -21.19 -6.70
CA SER A 292 -14.20 -21.02 -7.99
C SER A 292 -13.29 -20.47 -9.09
N GLU A 293 -12.34 -19.60 -8.74
CA GLU A 293 -11.34 -19.11 -9.68
C GLU A 293 -10.31 -20.20 -9.97
N TYR A 294 -9.83 -20.89 -8.93
CA TYR A 294 -8.82 -21.95 -9.05
C TYR A 294 -9.31 -23.15 -9.86
N ASN A 295 -10.61 -23.45 -9.89
CA ASN A 295 -11.19 -24.51 -10.73
C ASN A 295 -10.84 -24.36 -12.21
N LYS A 296 -10.53 -23.14 -12.69
CA LYS A 296 -10.07 -22.91 -14.07
C LYS A 296 -8.76 -23.64 -14.39
N LEU A 297 -7.93 -23.95 -13.39
CA LEU A 297 -6.69 -24.71 -13.54
C LEU A 297 -6.94 -26.19 -13.93
N MET A 298 -8.15 -26.70 -13.67
CA MET A 298 -8.55 -28.08 -13.96
C MET A 298 -9.36 -28.21 -15.25
N ASN A 299 -9.88 -27.09 -15.76
CA ASN A 299 -10.67 -27.07 -16.99
C ASN A 299 -9.73 -26.88 -18.19
N ARG A 300 -9.63 -27.92 -19.03
CA ARG A 300 -8.90 -27.89 -20.31
C ARG A 300 -9.74 -27.28 -21.42
#